data_AF-A0A847BW38-F1
#
_entry.id   AF-A0A847BW38-F1
#
_cell.length_a   1.000
_cell.length_b   1.000
_cell.length_c   1.000
_cell.angle_alpha   90.00
_cell.angle_beta   90.00
_cell.angle_gamma   90.00
#
_symmetry.space_group_name_H-M   'P 1'
#
loop_
_entity.id
_entity.type
_entity.pdbx_description
1 polymer ?
#
loop_
_entity_poly.entity_id
_entity_poly.type
_entity_poly.pdbx_seq_one_letter_code
_entity_poly.pdbx_strand_id
1 'polypeptide(L)'
;MTDQEATTDNGNKDDQQVLDKPCAKCGIQRAGKIAKFYYGGEFEEDDQSELGKIVKRKRVFFRVMASDDIPICDQCLKKYQLTRLIPSALAGLFSLAALVVSAIRFYGTFPDWDPLYLPIMTFFLYGLIHMLFKVVDQLNTPVLRDKMAIEMNKRRLGRQYRYFTQDEHRRFKIKK
;
A
#
# COMPACT_ATOMS: atom_id res chain seq x y z
N MET A 1 1.26 58.41 -0.65
CA MET A 1 1.66 57.57 -1.80
C MET A 1 1.94 56.19 -1.25
N THR A 2 1.09 55.28 -1.67
CA THR A 2 0.98 53.85 -1.36
C THR A 2 2.16 53.06 -1.91
N ASP A 3 2.56 52.00 -1.22
CA ASP A 3 3.04 50.71 -1.75
C ASP A 3 2.96 49.71 -0.57
N GLN A 4 1.82 49.04 -0.39
CA GLN A 4 1.41 47.73 -0.90
C GLN A 4 2.19 46.52 -0.36
N GLU A 5 1.37 45.57 0.11
CA GLU A 5 1.64 44.36 0.87
C GLU A 5 2.38 43.29 0.06
N ALA A 6 3.10 42.41 0.76
CA ALA A 6 3.33 41.04 0.31
C ALA A 6 3.06 40.08 1.48
N THR A 7 1.79 39.79 1.70
CA THR A 7 1.32 38.62 2.44
C THR A 7 1.61 37.38 1.60
N THR A 8 2.53 36.53 2.07
CA THR A 8 2.69 35.17 1.54
C THR A 8 1.54 34.31 2.04
N ASP A 9 0.47 34.26 1.24
CA ASP A 9 -0.63 33.33 1.41
C ASP A 9 -0.16 31.92 1.02
N ASN A 10 0.07 31.08 2.03
CA ASN A 10 0.21 29.63 1.87
C ASN A 10 -1.17 29.04 1.54
N GLY A 11 -1.62 29.29 0.31
CA GLY A 11 -2.80 28.69 -0.29
C GLY A 11 -2.52 27.23 -0.60
N ASN A 12 -2.93 26.36 0.32
CA ASN A 12 -3.05 24.92 0.15
C ASN A 12 -4.12 24.64 -0.94
N LYS A 13 -3.75 24.84 -2.21
CA LYS A 13 -4.57 24.49 -3.38
C LYS A 13 -4.48 22.99 -3.58
N ASP A 14 -5.31 22.28 -2.84
CA ASP A 14 -5.75 20.94 -3.21
C ASP A 14 -6.74 21.09 -4.39
N ASP A 15 -6.25 21.67 -5.49
CA ASP A 15 -7.00 21.81 -6.73
C ASP A 15 -7.30 20.39 -7.20
N GLN A 16 -8.59 20.06 -7.24
CA GLN A 16 -9.11 19.00 -8.10
C GLN A 16 -8.78 19.39 -9.54
N GLN A 17 -7.54 19.15 -9.96
CA GLN A 17 -7.18 19.15 -11.36
C GLN A 17 -8.02 18.05 -11.99
N VAL A 18 -9.09 18.45 -12.65
CA VAL A 18 -9.82 17.61 -13.59
C VAL A 18 -8.81 17.30 -14.68
N LEU A 19 -8.10 16.19 -14.54
CA LEU A 19 -7.23 15.70 -15.60
C LEU A 19 -8.14 15.31 -16.78
N ASP A 20 -7.79 15.75 -17.99
CA ASP A 20 -8.51 15.42 -19.23
C ASP A 20 -8.59 13.92 -19.53
N LYS A 21 -7.79 13.11 -18.81
CA LYS A 21 -7.77 11.66 -18.95
C LYS A 21 -8.89 11.03 -18.12
N PRO A 22 -9.68 10.08 -18.67
CA PRO A 22 -10.67 9.36 -17.89
C PRO A 22 -10.00 8.52 -16.81
N CYS A 23 -10.74 8.22 -15.74
CA CYS A 23 -10.28 7.33 -14.69
C CYS A 23 -9.93 5.94 -15.24
N ALA A 24 -8.73 5.45 -14.92
CA ALA A 24 -8.25 4.16 -15.40
C ALA A 24 -9.10 2.95 -14.95
N LYS A 25 -9.85 3.08 -13.84
CA LYS A 25 -10.69 1.98 -13.33
C LYS A 25 -12.10 1.97 -13.93
N CYS A 26 -12.74 3.13 -14.04
CA CYS A 26 -14.16 3.21 -14.41
C CYS A 26 -14.42 3.90 -15.76
N GLY A 27 -13.41 4.48 -16.41
CA GLY A 27 -13.56 5.16 -17.70
C GLY A 27 -14.29 6.51 -17.66
N ILE A 28 -14.73 6.97 -16.48
CA ILE A 28 -15.47 8.23 -16.34
C ILE A 28 -14.48 9.41 -16.40
N GLN A 29 -14.85 10.50 -17.08
CA GLN A 29 -14.02 11.72 -17.30
C GLN A 29 -13.61 12.46 -16.01
N ARG A 30 -14.20 12.12 -14.86
CA ARG A 30 -13.76 12.64 -13.56
C ARG A 30 -12.54 11.84 -13.07
N ALA A 31 -11.36 12.20 -13.56
CA ALA A 31 -10.11 11.74 -12.94
C ALA A 31 -9.90 12.42 -11.58
N GLY A 32 -9.48 11.62 -10.59
CA GLY A 32 -8.93 12.13 -9.34
C GLY A 32 -7.41 12.28 -9.47
N LYS A 33 -6.71 12.47 -8.34
CA LYS A 33 -5.25 12.68 -8.39
C LYS A 33 -4.53 11.47 -9.01
N ILE A 34 -3.36 11.73 -9.59
CA ILE A 34 -2.53 10.73 -10.27
C ILE A 34 -1.97 9.73 -9.25
N ALA A 35 -2.05 8.45 -9.59
CA ALA A 35 -1.36 7.37 -8.89
C ALA A 35 -0.10 6.99 -9.67
N LYS A 36 0.97 6.64 -8.96
CA LYS A 36 2.22 6.18 -9.57
C LYS A 36 2.87 5.19 -8.64
N PHE A 37 3.37 4.09 -9.15
CA PHE A 37 4.07 3.09 -8.34
C PHE A 37 5.40 2.72 -8.98
N TYR A 38 6.24 2.03 -8.22
CA TYR A 38 7.50 1.51 -8.70
C TYR A 38 7.41 -0.01 -8.74
N TYR A 39 8.06 -0.64 -9.69
CA TYR A 39 8.17 -2.09 -9.76
C TYR A 39 9.59 -2.47 -10.14
N GLY A 40 10.10 -3.55 -9.56
CA GLY A 40 11.45 -4.05 -9.83
C GLY A 40 11.45 -5.56 -9.88
N GLY A 41 12.24 -6.11 -10.78
CA GLY A 41 12.41 -7.54 -10.97
C GLY A 41 13.88 -7.88 -11.17
N GLU A 42 14.20 -9.15 -11.02
CA GLU A 42 15.46 -9.70 -11.49
C GLU A 42 15.40 -9.72 -13.01
N PHE A 43 16.25 -8.91 -13.64
CA PHE A 43 16.43 -8.98 -15.09
C PHE A 43 17.66 -9.82 -15.38
N GLU A 44 17.48 -10.86 -16.18
CA GLU A 44 18.57 -11.52 -16.89
C GLU A 44 18.78 -10.69 -18.17
N GLU A 45 19.84 -9.88 -18.21
CA GLU A 45 20.33 -9.38 -19.50
C GLU A 45 21.10 -10.52 -20.16
N ASP A 46 20.58 -11.02 -21.27
CA ASP A 46 21.38 -11.78 -22.21
C ASP A 46 22.38 -10.80 -22.81
N ASP A 47 23.61 -10.78 -22.28
CA ASP A 47 24.75 -10.13 -22.91
C ASP A 47 24.99 -10.79 -24.27
N GLN A 48 24.25 -10.37 -25.31
CA GLN A 48 24.61 -10.60 -26.71
C GLN A 48 25.79 -9.68 -27.05
N SER A 49 26.94 -9.97 -26.45
CA SER A 49 28.20 -9.40 -26.91
C SER A 49 28.59 -10.13 -28.19
N GLU A 50 28.56 -9.42 -29.33
CA GLU A 50 28.94 -9.91 -30.67
C GLU A 50 30.40 -10.40 -30.77
N LEU A 51 31.18 -10.41 -29.67
CA LEU A 51 32.55 -10.90 -29.63
C LEU A 51 32.73 -12.11 -28.71
N GLY A 52 32.25 -13.26 -29.17
CA GLY A 52 33.06 -14.50 -29.27
C GLY A 52 33.60 -15.18 -28.00
N LYS A 53 33.36 -14.73 -26.77
CA LYS A 53 33.71 -15.49 -25.56
C LYS A 53 32.61 -15.42 -24.51
N ILE A 54 31.74 -16.42 -24.56
CA ILE A 54 30.66 -16.66 -23.60
C ILE A 54 31.27 -17.04 -22.25
N VAL A 55 31.48 -16.06 -21.38
CA VAL A 55 31.52 -16.29 -19.94
C VAL A 55 30.09 -16.05 -19.45
N LYS A 56 29.33 -17.15 -19.22
CA LYS A 56 27.99 -17.11 -18.62
C LYS A 56 28.09 -16.66 -17.14
N ARG A 57 28.46 -15.41 -16.88
CA ARG A 57 28.26 -14.82 -15.55
C ARG A 57 26.85 -14.26 -15.52
N LYS A 58 25.94 -15.02 -14.91
CA LYS A 58 24.60 -14.53 -14.54
C LYS A 58 24.76 -13.33 -13.61
N ARG A 59 24.64 -12.11 -14.13
CA ARG A 59 24.55 -10.92 -13.29
C ARG A 59 23.07 -10.63 -13.11
N VAL A 60 22.57 -10.87 -11.90
CA VAL A 60 21.21 -10.50 -11.53
C VAL A 60 21.21 -9.01 -11.22
N PHE A 61 20.64 -8.21 -12.11
CA PHE A 61 20.44 -6.79 -11.86
C PHE A 61 19.04 -6.55 -11.28
N PHE A 62 18.98 -5.85 -10.16
CA PHE A 62 17.71 -5.39 -9.60
C PHE A 62 17.43 -3.98 -10.10
N ARG A 63 16.63 -3.85 -11.17
CA ARG A 63 16.26 -2.55 -11.73
C ARG A 63 14.85 -2.17 -11.27
N VAL A 64 14.74 -1.04 -10.57
CA VAL A 64 13.45 -0.45 -10.20
C VAL A 64 13.01 0.52 -11.28
N MET A 65 11.87 0.25 -11.90
CA MET A 65 11.22 1.06 -12.91
C MET A 65 10.02 1.80 -12.31
N ALA A 66 9.73 2.99 -12.80
CA ALA A 66 8.51 3.72 -12.45
C ALA A 66 7.38 3.33 -13.41
N SER A 67 6.15 3.24 -12.89
CA SER A 67 4.96 3.11 -13.74
C SER A 67 4.64 4.43 -14.44
N ASP A 68 3.85 4.33 -15.50
CA ASP A 68 3.15 5.49 -16.06
C ASP A 68 2.20 6.09 -15.02
N ASP A 69 1.82 7.34 -15.26
CA ASP A 69 0.89 8.10 -14.43
C ASP A 69 -0.55 7.61 -14.66
N ILE A 70 -1.19 7.12 -13.59
CA ILE A 70 -2.49 6.43 -13.67
C ILE A 70 -3.54 7.27 -12.94
N PRO A 71 -4.49 7.91 -13.67
CA PRO A 71 -5.54 8.70 -13.03
C PRO A 71 -6.57 7.78 -12.34
N ILE A 72 -6.82 8.00 -11.05
CA ILE A 72 -7.79 7.23 -10.26
C ILE A 72 -8.81 8.16 -9.62
N CYS A 73 -10.09 7.94 -9.93
CA CYS A 73 -11.21 8.70 -9.39
C CYS A 73 -11.42 8.48 -7.88
N ASP A 74 -11.88 9.52 -7.17
CA ASP A 74 -12.11 9.42 -5.72
C ASP A 74 -13.26 8.47 -5.38
N GLN A 75 -14.27 8.35 -6.24
CA GLN A 75 -15.35 7.37 -6.05
C GLN A 75 -14.82 5.93 -6.15
N CYS A 76 -13.88 5.70 -7.06
CA CYS A 76 -13.22 4.42 -7.28
C CYS A 76 -12.35 4.05 -6.08
N LEU A 77 -11.66 5.05 -5.53
CA LEU A 77 -10.85 4.95 -4.32
C LEU A 77 -11.72 4.65 -3.09
N LYS A 78 -12.83 5.38 -2.89
CA LYS A 78 -13.79 5.13 -1.81
C LYS A 78 -14.38 3.72 -1.86
N LYS A 79 -14.80 3.27 -3.04
CA LYS A 79 -15.30 1.90 -3.23
C LYS A 79 -14.23 0.87 -2.89
N TYR A 80 -12.99 1.10 -3.34
CA TYR A 80 -11.87 0.22 -3.04
C TYR A 80 -11.56 0.18 -1.53
N GLN A 81 -11.54 1.34 -0.88
CA GLN A 81 -11.35 1.48 0.57
C GLN A 81 -12.41 0.69 1.34
N LEU A 82 -13.70 0.89 1.04
CA LEU A 82 -14.80 0.16 1.66
C LEU A 82 -14.66 -1.36 1.49
N THR A 83 -14.36 -1.84 0.27
CA THR A 83 -14.19 -3.27 0.03
C THR A 83 -13.02 -3.89 0.79
N ARG A 84 -12.00 -3.10 1.12
CA ARG A 84 -10.83 -3.55 1.89
C ARG A 84 -11.00 -3.36 3.40
N LEU A 85 -11.75 -2.35 3.82
CA LEU A 85 -11.99 -1.95 5.21
C LEU A 85 -13.01 -2.85 5.90
N ILE A 86 -14.11 -3.18 5.25
CA ILE A 86 -15.18 -4.00 5.84
C ILE A 86 -14.63 -5.36 6.31
N PRO A 87 -13.89 -6.14 5.48
CA PRO A 87 -13.34 -7.42 5.92
C PRO A 87 -12.35 -7.28 7.08
N SER A 88 -11.50 -6.24 7.07
CA SER A 88 -10.55 -6.01 8.17
C SER A 88 -11.24 -5.62 9.47
N ALA A 89 -12.28 -4.80 9.40
CA ALA A 89 -13.05 -4.40 10.58
C ALA A 89 -13.79 -5.60 11.19
N LEU A 90 -14.44 -6.41 10.36
CA LEU A 90 -15.14 -7.62 10.82
C LEU A 90 -14.19 -8.64 11.47
N ALA A 91 -13.04 -8.90 10.86
CA ALA A 91 -12.07 -9.82 11.43
C ALA A 91 -11.38 -9.27 12.69
N GLY A 92 -11.23 -7.94 12.81
CA GLY A 92 -10.80 -7.28 14.05
C GLY A 92 -11.80 -7.46 15.19
N LEU A 93 -13.09 -7.27 14.93
CA LEU A 93 -14.17 -7.51 15.89
C LEU A 93 -14.23 -8.98 16.34
N PHE A 94 -14.05 -9.92 15.40
CA PHE A 94 -14.01 -11.34 15.72
C PHE A 94 -12.81 -11.69 16.61
N SER A 95 -11.63 -11.12 16.33
CA SER A 95 -10.43 -11.33 17.12
C SER A 95 -10.58 -10.75 18.53
N LEU A 96 -11.19 -9.58 18.66
CA LEU A 96 -11.51 -8.95 19.95
C LEU A 96 -12.51 -9.81 20.74
N ALA A 97 -13.59 -10.27 20.10
CA ALA A 97 -14.60 -11.11 20.73
C ALA A 97 -13.99 -12.44 21.21
N ALA A 98 -13.14 -13.07 20.39
CA ALA A 98 -12.44 -14.29 20.77
C ALA A 98 -11.49 -14.07 21.96
N LEU A 99 -10.76 -12.94 21.97
CA LEU A 99 -9.92 -12.55 23.10
C LEU A 99 -10.75 -12.38 24.38
N VAL A 100 -11.85 -11.63 24.32
CA VAL A 100 -12.74 -11.39 25.47
C VAL A 100 -13.34 -12.69 25.99
N VAL A 101 -13.88 -13.54 25.10
CA VAL A 101 -14.46 -14.85 25.49
C VAL A 101 -13.40 -15.74 26.12
N SER A 102 -12.21 -15.78 25.54
CA SER A 102 -11.10 -16.55 26.10
C SER A 102 -10.73 -16.03 27.49
N ALA A 103 -10.66 -14.70 27.67
CA ALA A 103 -10.27 -14.07 28.92
C ALA A 103 -11.30 -14.35 30.02
N ILE A 104 -12.60 -14.21 29.71
CA ILE A 104 -13.70 -14.49 30.64
C ILE A 104 -13.68 -15.96 31.06
N ARG A 105 -13.49 -16.90 30.11
CA ARG A 105 -13.37 -18.32 30.46
C ARG A 105 -12.19 -18.58 31.38
N PHE A 106 -11.04 -17.98 31.08
CA PHE A 106 -9.83 -18.16 31.88
C PHE A 106 -9.99 -17.66 33.31
N TYR A 107 -10.45 -16.41 33.51
CA TYR A 107 -10.74 -15.85 34.84
C TYR A 107 -11.77 -16.67 35.62
N GLY A 108 -12.70 -17.34 34.92
CA GLY A 108 -13.72 -18.20 35.55
C GLY A 108 -13.27 -19.63 35.85
N THR A 109 -12.19 -20.14 35.24
CA THR A 109 -11.74 -21.54 35.41
C THR A 109 -10.43 -21.71 36.16
N PHE A 110 -9.50 -20.75 36.06
CA PHE A 110 -8.18 -20.85 36.68
C PHE A 110 -7.76 -19.49 37.27
N PRO A 111 -8.05 -19.25 38.58
CA PRO A 111 -7.56 -18.05 39.25
C PRO A 111 -6.02 -18.05 39.42
N ASP A 112 -5.40 -19.23 39.36
CA ASP A 112 -3.95 -19.41 39.37
C ASP A 112 -3.42 -19.62 37.95
N TRP A 113 -2.39 -18.85 37.58
CA TRP A 113 -2.04 -18.56 36.19
C TRP A 113 -1.42 -19.76 35.45
N ASP A 114 -2.20 -20.38 34.56
CA ASP A 114 -1.69 -21.45 33.70
C ASP A 114 -0.78 -20.90 32.56
N PRO A 115 0.47 -21.38 32.42
CA PRO A 115 1.45 -20.83 31.46
C PRO A 115 1.08 -21.04 29.99
N LEU A 116 0.13 -21.94 29.68
CA LEU A 116 -0.34 -22.21 28.32
C LEU A 116 -1.27 -21.13 27.76
N TYR A 117 -1.83 -20.27 28.61
CA TYR A 117 -2.84 -19.28 28.20
C TYR A 117 -2.23 -17.96 27.70
N LEU A 118 -1.06 -17.60 28.24
CA LEU A 118 -0.23 -16.48 27.80
C LEU A 118 0.04 -16.48 26.28
N PRO A 119 0.50 -17.59 25.66
CA PRO A 119 0.72 -17.62 24.21
C PRO A 119 -0.58 -17.45 23.41
N ILE A 120 -1.72 -17.96 23.87
CA ILE A 120 -3.01 -17.79 23.18
C ILE A 120 -3.43 -16.32 23.17
N MET A 121 -3.33 -15.64 24.32
CA MET A 121 -3.64 -14.20 24.43
C MET A 121 -2.69 -13.36 23.58
N THR A 122 -1.39 -13.70 23.56
CA THR A 122 -0.43 -12.99 22.69
C THR A 122 -0.74 -13.15 21.21
N PHE A 123 -1.24 -14.33 20.78
CA PHE A 123 -1.64 -14.55 19.39
C PHE A 123 -2.82 -13.66 18.97
N PHE A 124 -3.88 -13.60 19.80
CA PHE A 124 -5.02 -12.73 19.54
C PHE A 124 -4.64 -11.25 19.56
N LEU A 125 -3.80 -10.84 20.52
CA LEU A 125 -3.32 -9.46 20.60
C LEU A 125 -2.48 -9.09 19.37
N TYR A 126 -1.57 -9.97 18.94
CA TYR A 126 -0.78 -9.79 17.73
C TYR A 126 -1.67 -9.67 16.49
N GLY A 127 -2.68 -10.55 16.36
CA GLY A 127 -3.67 -10.49 15.29
C GLY A 127 -4.40 -9.15 15.27
N LEU A 128 -4.84 -8.66 16.43
CA LEU A 128 -5.55 -7.38 16.58
C LEU A 128 -4.66 -6.19 16.20
N ILE A 129 -3.41 -6.16 16.67
CA ILE A 129 -2.42 -5.13 16.30
C ILE A 129 -2.20 -5.10 14.78
N HIS A 130 -1.99 -6.26 14.18
CA HIS A 130 -1.76 -6.36 12.73
C HIS A 130 -2.97 -5.89 11.91
N MET A 131 -4.20 -6.11 12.42
CA MET A 131 -5.42 -5.62 11.78
C MET A 131 -5.59 -4.11 11.93
N LEU A 132 -5.25 -3.54 13.09
CA LEU A 132 -5.19 -2.08 13.29
C LEU A 132 -4.23 -1.43 12.29
N PHE A 133 -3.03 -1.98 12.12
CA PHE A 133 -2.08 -1.48 11.12
C PHE A 133 -2.66 -1.51 9.70
N LYS A 134 -3.36 -2.58 9.31
CA LYS A 134 -4.04 -2.64 8.00
C LYS A 134 -5.12 -1.56 7.84
N VAL A 135 -5.88 -1.27 8.89
CA VAL A 135 -6.90 -0.21 8.86
C VAL A 135 -6.26 1.17 8.72
N VAL A 136 -5.20 1.45 9.49
CA VAL A 136 -4.43 2.71 9.40
C VAL A 136 -3.87 2.92 7.99
N ASP A 137 -3.31 1.87 7.39
CA ASP A 137 -2.79 1.89 6.04
C ASP A 137 -3.89 2.14 4.97
N GLN A 138 -5.14 1.71 5.24
CA GLN A 138 -6.30 2.00 4.39
C GLN A 138 -6.89 3.41 4.60
N LEU A 139 -6.53 4.11 5.66
CA LEU A 139 -6.88 5.52 5.87
C LEU A 139 -5.93 6.45 5.13
N ASN A 140 -4.74 5.98 4.75
CA ASN A 140 -3.78 6.76 3.97
C ASN A 140 -4.14 6.77 2.47
N THR A 141 -4.90 7.78 2.06
CA THR A 141 -5.45 7.91 0.69
C THR A 141 -4.42 7.86 -0.45
N PRO A 142 -3.23 8.51 -0.40
CA PRO A 142 -2.24 8.39 -1.48
C PRO A 142 -1.67 6.97 -1.61
N VAL A 143 -1.31 6.32 -0.50
CA VAL A 143 -0.77 4.94 -0.49
C VAL A 143 -1.82 3.95 -0.99
N LEU A 144 -3.08 4.14 -0.59
CA LEU A 144 -4.18 3.30 -1.05
C LEU A 144 -4.40 3.46 -2.56
N ARG A 145 -4.25 4.67 -3.09
CA ARG A 145 -4.36 4.97 -4.51
C ARG A 145 -3.26 4.26 -5.30
N ASP A 146 -2.01 4.30 -4.83
CA ASP A 146 -0.90 3.54 -5.43
C ASP A 146 -1.14 2.03 -5.38
N LYS A 147 -1.64 1.49 -4.26
CA LYS A 147 -2.00 0.07 -4.12
C LYS A 147 -3.08 -0.35 -5.10
N MET A 148 -4.08 0.50 -5.32
CA MET A 148 -5.10 0.24 -6.31
C MET A 148 -4.52 0.25 -7.73
N ALA A 149 -3.60 1.19 -8.04
CA ALA A 149 -2.91 1.24 -9.32
C ALA A 149 -2.07 -0.03 -9.59
N ILE A 150 -1.35 -0.50 -8.55
CA ILE A 150 -0.60 -1.76 -8.58
C ILE A 150 -1.54 -2.92 -8.90
N GLU A 151 -2.67 -3.05 -8.20
CA GLU A 151 -3.60 -4.17 -8.41
C GLU A 151 -4.17 -4.22 -9.83
N MET A 152 -4.46 -3.05 -10.42
CA MET A 152 -4.92 -2.98 -11.82
C MET A 152 -3.83 -3.43 -12.81
N ASN A 153 -2.59 -2.96 -12.62
CA ASN A 153 -1.50 -3.23 -13.56
C ASN A 153 -0.75 -4.54 -13.29
N LYS A 154 -0.96 -5.20 -12.15
CA LYS A 154 -0.33 -6.49 -11.80
C LYS A 154 -0.62 -7.57 -12.85
N ARG A 155 -1.81 -7.54 -13.46
CA ARG A 155 -2.17 -8.47 -14.54
C ARG A 155 -1.40 -8.19 -15.84
N ARG A 156 -1.11 -6.93 -16.13
CA ARG A 156 -0.39 -6.50 -17.34
C ARG A 156 1.12 -6.69 -17.21
N LEU A 157 1.70 -6.34 -16.06
CA LEU A 157 3.14 -6.39 -15.82
C LEU A 157 3.63 -7.81 -15.47
N GLY A 158 2.77 -8.65 -14.87
CA GLY A 158 3.12 -10.03 -14.54
C GLY A 158 3.67 -10.21 -13.12
N ARG A 159 3.59 -11.44 -12.62
CA ARG A 159 3.85 -11.75 -11.19
C ARG A 159 5.33 -11.79 -10.79
N GLN A 160 6.23 -11.72 -11.76
CA GLN A 160 7.69 -11.78 -11.54
C GLN A 160 8.25 -10.50 -10.89
N TYR A 161 7.48 -9.41 -10.94
CA TYR A 161 7.90 -8.14 -10.37
C TYR A 161 7.46 -7.97 -8.92
N ARG A 162 8.34 -7.36 -8.14
CA ARG A 162 8.00 -6.78 -6.84
C ARG A 162 7.51 -5.35 -7.04
N TYR A 163 6.39 -5.02 -6.40
CA TYR A 163 5.76 -3.70 -6.51
C TYR A 163 5.98 -2.90 -5.23
N PHE A 164 6.12 -1.60 -5.40
CA PHE A 164 6.38 -0.65 -4.33
C PHE A 164 5.52 0.60 -4.55
N THR A 165 4.89 1.07 -3.48
CA THR A 165 4.24 2.39 -3.45
C THR A 165 5.29 3.51 -3.44
N GLN A 166 4.88 4.76 -3.70
CA GLN A 166 5.83 5.89 -3.68
C GLN A 166 6.50 6.05 -2.32
N ASP A 167 5.74 5.91 -1.24
CA ASP A 167 6.24 6.02 0.12
C ASP A 167 7.24 4.91 0.46
N GLU A 168 6.96 3.66 0.04
CA GLU A 168 7.90 2.55 0.21
C GLU A 168 9.20 2.80 -0.56
N HIS A 169 9.11 3.24 -1.82
CA HIS A 169 10.29 3.55 -2.63
C HIS A 169 11.12 4.71 -2.05
N ARG A 170 10.47 5.73 -1.51
CA ARG A 170 11.16 6.83 -0.79
C ARG A 170 11.95 6.29 0.40
N ARG A 171 11.38 5.39 1.20
CA ARG A 171 12.08 4.75 2.34
C ARG A 171 13.28 3.92 1.90
N PHE A 172 13.21 3.25 0.75
CA PHE A 172 14.36 2.50 0.21
C PHE A 172 15.54 3.39 -0.17
N LYS A 173 15.30 4.62 -0.67
CA LYS A 173 16.37 5.53 -1.09
C LYS A 173 17.14 6.20 0.04
N ILE A 174 16.56 6.28 1.24
CA ILE A 174 17.15 7.01 2.38
C ILE A 174 18.24 6.18 3.08
N LYS A 175 18.35 4.88 2.81
CA LYS A 175 19.49 4.06 3.25
C LYS A 175 20.65 4.20 2.26
N LYS A 176 21.40 5.30 2.37
CA LYS A 176 22.74 5.45 1.79
C LYS A 176 23.73 5.76 2.91
#